data_AF-A0A953BK50-F1
#
_entry.id   AF-A0A953BK50-F1
#
_cell.length_a   1.000
_cell.length_b   1.000
_cell.length_c   1.000
_cell.angle_alpha   90.00
_cell.angle_beta   90.00
_cell.angle_gamma   90.00
#
_symmetry.space_group_name_H-M   'P 1'
#
loop_
_entity.id
_entity.type
_entity.pdbx_description
1 polymer ?
#
loop_
_entity_poly.entity_id
_entity_poly.type
_entity_poly.pdbx_seq_one_letter_code
_entity_poly.pdbx_strand_id
1 'polypeptide(L)'
;MRIHWNKVYRAFPELDRFDDRQCVDFIRFASEKFWVSRVFYTIVGVAFCITLLIALLVGENFLLRSVLFPNRAVQIRSNSFDVWHAMAVGVCVFATLLCGLYIRDRWLRWAVSTQIVAARCLNCQYSLLGLIVENGEVLCPECGHRTDLAAQGLKAEELLA
;
A
#
# COMPACT_ATOMS: atom_id res chain seq x y z
N MET A 1 -15.26 8.03 -4.39
CA MET A 1 -14.35 7.07 -3.72
C MET A 1 -14.81 6.95 -2.28
N ARG A 2 -15.31 5.79 -1.83
CA ARG A 2 -15.72 5.61 -0.43
C ARG A 2 -14.48 5.32 0.40
N ILE A 3 -14.15 6.17 1.38
CA ILE A 3 -13.00 5.97 2.27
C ILE A 3 -13.55 5.37 3.56
N HIS A 4 -13.48 4.03 3.67
CA HIS A 4 -13.89 3.31 4.88
C HIS A 4 -12.65 3.02 5.74
N TRP A 5 -12.52 3.75 6.85
CA TRP A 5 -11.34 3.66 7.74
C TRP A 5 -11.24 2.34 8.53
N ASN A 6 -12.38 1.69 8.82
CA ASN A 6 -12.41 0.48 9.65
C ASN A 6 -12.56 -0.84 8.87
N LYS A 7 -12.95 -0.79 7.58
CA LYS A 7 -13.29 -1.97 6.77
C LYS A 7 -12.86 -1.78 5.33
N VAL A 8 -11.61 -2.09 5.02
CA VAL A 8 -11.02 -1.88 3.69
C VAL A 8 -11.76 -2.66 2.59
N TYR A 9 -12.28 -3.86 2.90
CA TYR A 9 -13.05 -4.66 1.93
C TYR A 9 -14.28 -3.94 1.37
N ARG A 10 -14.90 -3.02 2.13
CA ARG A 10 -16.05 -2.21 1.66
C ARG A 10 -15.70 -1.21 0.56
N ALA A 11 -14.42 -1.06 0.23
CA ALA A 11 -14.01 -0.30 -0.95
C ALA A 11 -14.27 -1.06 -2.26
N PHE A 12 -14.54 -2.37 -2.19
CA PHE A 12 -14.73 -3.25 -3.34
C PHE A 12 -16.18 -3.74 -3.42
N PRO A 13 -16.99 -3.22 -4.36
CA PRO A 13 -18.38 -3.66 -4.50
C PRO A 13 -18.50 -5.16 -4.82
N GLU A 14 -17.48 -5.77 -5.40
CA GLU A 14 -17.44 -7.22 -5.67
C GLU A 14 -17.42 -8.06 -4.39
N LEU A 15 -16.93 -7.49 -3.28
CA LEU A 15 -16.88 -8.14 -1.98
C LEU A 15 -18.15 -7.92 -1.15
N ASP A 16 -19.01 -6.98 -1.51
CA ASP A 16 -20.22 -6.63 -0.74
C ASP A 16 -21.25 -7.79 -0.65
N ARG A 17 -21.10 -8.84 -1.48
CA ARG A 17 -21.96 -10.04 -1.47
C ARG A 17 -21.52 -11.12 -0.47
N PHE A 18 -20.33 -11.03 0.09
CA PHE A 18 -19.77 -12.02 1.02
C PHE A 18 -19.95 -11.59 2.48
N ASP A 19 -19.89 -12.54 3.40
CA ASP A 19 -19.90 -12.21 4.84
C ASP A 19 -18.61 -11.48 5.24
N ASP A 20 -18.66 -10.72 6.33
CA ASP A 20 -17.51 -9.97 6.85
C ASP A 20 -16.32 -10.91 7.16
N ARG A 21 -16.59 -12.15 7.60
CA ARG A 21 -15.53 -13.16 7.86
C ARG A 21 -14.81 -13.57 6.60
N GLN A 22 -15.58 -13.86 5.56
CA GLN A 22 -15.07 -14.22 4.23
C GLN A 22 -14.19 -13.11 3.64
N CYS A 23 -14.69 -11.88 3.70
CA CYS A 23 -13.94 -10.70 3.27
C CYS A 23 -12.60 -10.54 4.00
N VAL A 24 -12.54 -10.84 5.29
CA VAL A 24 -11.32 -10.75 6.10
C VAL A 24 -10.33 -11.85 5.72
N ASP A 25 -10.80 -13.09 5.54
CA ASP A 25 -9.97 -14.20 5.11
C ASP A 25 -9.42 -13.94 3.69
N PHE A 26 -10.24 -13.44 2.77
CA PHE A 26 -9.82 -13.05 1.43
C PHE A 26 -8.73 -11.97 1.45
N ILE A 27 -8.89 -10.91 2.24
CA ILE A 27 -7.86 -9.86 2.39
C ILE A 27 -6.57 -10.45 2.99
N ARG A 28 -6.67 -11.37 3.96
CA ARG A 28 -5.51 -12.01 4.57
C ARG A 28 -4.72 -12.77 3.51
N PHE A 29 -5.39 -13.63 2.73
CA PHE A 29 -4.74 -14.38 1.64
C PHE A 29 -4.11 -13.48 0.58
N ALA A 30 -4.83 -12.43 0.17
CA ALA A 30 -4.29 -11.43 -0.76
C ALA A 30 -3.03 -10.77 -0.19
N SER A 31 -3.05 -10.39 1.09
CA SER A 31 -1.91 -9.72 1.71
C SER A 31 -0.68 -10.63 1.87
N GLU A 32 -0.88 -11.93 2.07
CA GLU A 32 0.18 -12.93 2.20
C GLU A 32 0.81 -13.25 0.85
N LYS A 33 0.01 -13.39 -0.21
CA LYS A 33 0.51 -13.66 -1.57
C LYS A 33 1.47 -12.59 -2.07
N PHE A 34 1.18 -11.32 -1.74
CA PHE A 34 1.96 -10.17 -2.18
C PHE A 34 2.98 -9.66 -1.13
N TRP A 35 3.35 -10.44 -0.11
CA TRP A 35 4.21 -10.00 0.99
C TRP A 35 5.56 -9.38 0.55
N VAL A 36 6.16 -9.89 -0.53
CA VAL A 36 7.44 -9.35 -1.07
C VAL A 36 7.27 -7.91 -1.50
N SER A 37 6.16 -7.60 -2.18
CA SER A 37 5.88 -6.23 -2.61
C SER A 37 5.63 -5.32 -1.40
N ARG A 38 5.00 -5.82 -0.32
CA ARG A 38 4.87 -5.08 0.94
C ARG A 38 6.24 -4.74 1.52
N VAL A 39 7.15 -5.71 1.61
CA VAL A 39 8.52 -5.48 2.12
C VAL A 39 9.22 -4.42 1.27
N PHE A 40 9.14 -4.53 -0.06
CA PHE A 40 9.73 -3.56 -0.97
C PHE A 40 9.21 -2.13 -0.73
N TYR A 41 7.90 -1.92 -0.67
CA TYR A 41 7.32 -0.60 -0.39
C TYR A 41 7.69 -0.07 1.00
N THR A 42 7.82 -0.97 1.98
CA THR A 42 8.25 -0.59 3.35
C THR A 42 9.71 -0.12 3.35
N ILE A 43 10.59 -0.84 2.65
CA ILE A 43 12.01 -0.46 2.51
C ILE A 43 12.13 0.88 1.79
N VAL A 44 11.42 1.07 0.68
CA VAL A 44 11.44 2.35 -0.06
C VAL A 44 10.95 3.51 0.81
N GLY A 45 9.87 3.29 1.58
CA GLY A 45 9.37 4.27 2.54
C GLY A 45 10.41 4.62 3.61
N VAL A 46 11.05 3.61 4.22
CA VAL A 46 12.10 3.81 5.23
C VAL A 46 13.33 4.49 4.65
N ALA A 47 13.77 4.11 3.45
CA ALA A 47 14.90 4.74 2.78
C ALA A 47 14.62 6.23 2.49
N PHE A 48 13.39 6.56 2.10
CA PHE A 48 12.95 7.95 1.94
C PHE A 48 12.99 8.72 3.26
N CYS A 49 12.48 8.12 4.36
CA CYS A 49 12.58 8.72 5.70
C CYS A 49 14.03 9.00 6.12
N ILE A 50 14.93 8.03 5.91
CA ILE A 50 16.35 8.13 6.26
C ILE A 50 17.02 9.24 5.44
N THR A 51 16.78 9.27 4.13
CA THR A 51 17.32 10.31 3.24
C THR A 51 16.89 11.70 3.70
N LEU A 52 15.62 11.84 4.08
CA LEU A 52 15.08 13.10 4.57
C LEU A 52 15.71 13.50 5.92
N LEU A 53 15.85 12.55 6.84
CA LEU A 53 16.53 12.76 8.12
C LEU A 53 17.99 13.20 7.93
N ILE A 54 18.74 12.56 7.02
CA ILE A 54 20.12 12.93 6.71
C ILE A 54 20.16 14.36 6.17
N ALA A 55 19.25 14.74 5.27
CA ALA A 55 19.18 16.10 4.73
C ALA A 55 18.96 17.14 5.84
N LEU A 56 18.12 16.81 6.83
CA LEU A 56 17.90 17.67 8.01
C LEU A 56 19.16 17.80 8.87
N LEU A 57 19.82 16.69 9.20
CA LEU A 57 21.04 16.68 10.01
C LEU A 57 22.22 17.41 9.34
N VAL A 58 22.34 17.29 8.01
CA VAL A 58 23.34 18.03 7.23
C VAL A 58 23.02 19.52 7.21
N GLY A 59 21.73 19.88 7.10
CA GLY A 59 21.27 21.26 7.21
C GLY A 59 21.64 21.90 8.55
N GLU A 60 21.39 21.22 9.66
CA GLU A 60 21.73 21.71 11.01
C GLU A 60 23.24 21.86 11.22
N ASN A 61 24.03 20.89 10.75
CA ASN A 61 25.50 20.97 10.86
C ASN A 61 26.08 22.12 10.02
N PHE A 62 25.50 22.40 8.86
CA PHE A 62 25.89 23.55 8.04
C PHE A 62 25.66 24.87 8.79
N LEU A 63 24.55 24.99 9.51
CA LEU A 63 24.21 26.15 10.33
C LEU A 63 25.09 26.28 11.58
N LEU A 64 25.36 25.19 12.29
CA LEU A 64 26.28 25.21 13.43
C LEU A 64 27.69 25.65 13.00
N ARG A 65 28.13 25.20 11.83
CA ARG A 65 29.45 25.55 11.28
C ARG A 65 29.54 27.01 10.85
N SER A 66 28.46 27.61 10.36
CA SER A 66 28.43 29.05 10.06
C SER A 66 28.45 29.91 11.34
N VAL A 67 27.89 29.41 12.45
CA VAL A 67 27.90 30.11 13.76
C VAL A 67 29.24 30.00 14.50
N LEU A 68 29.87 28.82 14.53
CA LEU A 68 31.12 28.59 15.29
C LEU A 68 32.36 29.22 14.64
N PHE A 69 32.32 29.52 13.34
CA PHE A 69 33.41 30.17 12.62
C PHE A 69 32.96 31.55 12.07
N PRO A 70 32.65 32.52 12.95
CA PRO A 70 32.01 33.78 12.57
C PRO A 70 32.89 34.70 11.72
N ASN A 71 34.23 34.56 11.79
CA ASN A 71 35.17 35.42 11.07
C ASN A 71 35.21 35.22 9.55
N ARG A 72 34.41 34.30 8.97
CA ARG A 72 34.26 34.15 7.51
C ARG A 72 32.82 34.19 6.99
N ALA A 73 31.80 34.24 7.84
CA ALA A 73 30.41 34.18 7.39
C ALA A 73 29.51 35.13 8.19
N VAL A 74 29.33 36.32 7.61
CA VAL A 74 28.16 37.22 7.62
C VAL A 74 27.17 37.09 8.79
N GLN A 75 27.00 38.21 9.50
CA GLN A 75 25.88 38.56 10.40
C GLN A 75 24.49 38.37 9.73
N ILE A 76 23.97 37.15 9.69
CA ILE A 76 22.54 36.90 9.40
C ILE A 76 22.01 35.98 10.50
N ARG A 77 21.73 36.54 11.66
CA ARG A 77 21.04 35.83 12.76
C ARG A 77 19.70 36.51 13.00
N SER A 78 18.65 35.97 12.39
CA SER A 78 17.26 36.30 12.72
C SER A 78 16.61 35.08 13.37
N ASN A 79 15.97 35.28 14.53
CA ASN A 79 15.17 34.25 15.23
C ASN A 79 14.11 33.60 14.31
N SER A 80 13.75 34.26 13.22
CA SER A 80 12.81 33.76 12.23
C SER A 80 13.30 32.46 11.57
N PHE A 81 14.61 32.31 11.36
CA PHE A 81 15.15 31.18 10.61
C PHE A 81 15.00 29.85 11.34
N ASP A 82 15.21 29.82 12.67
CA ASP A 82 15.05 28.62 13.50
C ASP A 82 13.60 28.12 13.52
N VAL A 83 12.63 29.06 13.55
CA VAL A 83 11.20 28.71 13.51
C VAL A 83 10.81 28.10 12.16
N TRP A 84 11.27 28.67 11.05
CA TRP A 84 11.04 28.11 9.71
C TRP A 84 11.68 26.73 9.55
N HIS A 85 12.85 26.49 10.15
CA HIS A 85 13.51 25.18 10.13
C HIS A 85 12.70 24.14 10.91
N ALA A 86 12.32 24.45 12.16
CA ALA A 86 11.50 23.55 12.96
C ALA A 86 10.17 23.23 12.27
N MET A 87 9.54 24.23 11.64
CA MET A 87 8.32 24.02 10.87
C MET A 87 8.53 23.13 9.65
N ALA A 88 9.62 23.35 8.90
CA ALA A 88 9.97 22.51 7.74
C ALA A 88 10.18 21.05 8.15
N VAL A 89 10.92 20.81 9.24
CA VAL A 89 11.11 19.47 9.82
C VAL A 89 9.75 18.85 10.16
N GLY A 90 8.89 19.57 10.88
CA GLY A 90 7.56 19.08 11.25
C GLY A 90 6.70 18.71 10.04
N VAL A 91 6.67 19.55 9.01
CA VAL A 91 5.94 19.30 7.76
C VAL A 91 6.50 18.07 7.04
N CYS A 92 7.82 17.92 6.96
CA CYS A 92 8.42 16.77 6.29
C CYS A 92 8.13 15.45 7.02
N VAL A 93 8.23 15.41 8.34
CA VAL A 93 7.87 14.24 9.15
C VAL A 93 6.41 13.88 8.95
N PHE A 94 5.52 14.87 9.01
CA PHE A 94 4.08 14.66 8.80
C PHE A 94 3.76 14.17 7.38
N ALA A 95 4.35 14.80 6.36
CA ALA A 95 4.19 14.38 4.96
C ALA A 95 4.66 12.95 4.73
N THR A 96 5.74 12.55 5.39
CA THR A 96 6.28 11.18 5.29
C THR A 96 5.32 10.14 5.89
N LEU A 97 4.71 10.44 7.04
CA LEU A 97 3.68 9.58 7.64
C LEU A 97 2.46 9.43 6.73
N LEU A 98 1.98 10.54 6.16
CA LEU A 98 0.85 10.52 5.23
C LEU A 98 1.18 9.73 3.94
N CYS A 99 2.37 9.92 3.38
CA CYS A 99 2.83 9.16 2.22
C CYS A 99 2.90 7.66 2.52
N GLY A 100 3.41 7.26 3.68
CA GLY A 100 3.46 5.85 4.09
C GLY A 100 2.07 5.22 4.18
N LEU A 101 1.10 5.92 4.78
CA LEU A 101 -0.30 5.46 4.86
C LEU A 101 -0.95 5.38 3.48
N TYR A 102 -0.71 6.36 2.63
CA TYR A 102 -1.25 6.40 1.26
C TYR A 102 -0.69 5.27 0.39
N ILE A 103 0.63 5.04 0.43
CA ILE A 103 1.28 3.95 -0.30
C ILE A 103 0.72 2.60 0.17
N ARG A 104 0.57 2.41 1.49
CA ARG A 104 0.00 1.19 2.07
C ARG A 104 -1.42 0.94 1.56
N ASP A 105 -2.29 1.95 1.58
CA ASP A 105 -3.68 1.82 1.10
C ASP A 105 -3.72 1.51 -0.40
N ARG A 106 -2.94 2.24 -1.20
CA ARG A 106 -2.88 2.04 -2.64
C ARG A 106 -2.34 0.66 -3.01
N TRP A 107 -1.34 0.18 -2.28
CA TRP A 107 -0.79 -1.16 -2.44
C TRP A 107 -1.81 -2.24 -2.12
N LEU A 108 -2.49 -2.14 -0.98
CA LEU A 108 -3.50 -3.11 -0.58
C LEU A 108 -4.65 -3.16 -1.60
N ARG A 109 -5.06 -1.99 -2.10
CA ARG A 109 -6.10 -1.94 -3.13
C ARG A 109 -5.66 -2.57 -4.44
N TRP A 110 -4.42 -2.30 -4.86
CA TRP A 110 -3.84 -2.93 -6.04
C TRP A 110 -3.83 -4.45 -5.87
N ALA A 111 -3.30 -4.98 -4.76
CA ALA A 111 -3.22 -6.40 -4.48
C ALA A 111 -4.60 -7.10 -4.55
N VAL A 112 -5.60 -6.52 -3.87
CA VAL A 112 -6.98 -7.04 -3.89
C VAL A 112 -7.58 -6.97 -5.30
N SER A 113 -7.41 -5.85 -6.00
CA SER A 113 -7.93 -5.70 -7.37
C SER A 113 -7.31 -6.69 -8.35
N THR A 114 -6.00 -6.95 -8.23
CA THR A 114 -5.30 -7.93 -9.06
C THR A 114 -5.83 -9.34 -8.81
N GLN A 115 -6.11 -9.69 -7.56
CA GLN A 115 -6.69 -11.00 -7.24
C GLN A 115 -8.14 -11.13 -7.71
N ILE A 116 -8.95 -10.08 -7.60
CA ILE A 116 -10.33 -10.06 -8.14
C ILE A 116 -10.31 -10.22 -9.66
N VAL A 117 -9.38 -9.55 -10.36
CA VAL A 117 -9.23 -9.67 -11.82
C VAL A 117 -8.75 -11.07 -12.21
N ALA A 118 -7.81 -11.64 -11.45
CA ALA A 118 -7.35 -13.01 -11.68
C ALA A 118 -8.49 -14.03 -11.51
N ALA A 119 -9.39 -13.81 -10.55
CA ALA A 119 -10.55 -14.65 -10.30
C ALA A 119 -11.73 -14.41 -11.28
N ARG A 120 -11.48 -13.92 -12.50
CA ARG A 120 -12.50 -13.76 -13.54
C ARG A 120 -12.38 -14.86 -14.59
N CYS A 121 -13.52 -15.26 -15.14
CA CYS A 121 -13.55 -16.17 -16.28
C CYS A 121 -12.83 -15.55 -17.47
N LEU A 122 -11.88 -16.27 -18.08
CA LEU A 122 -11.12 -15.77 -19.24
C LEU A 122 -12.00 -15.53 -20.46
N ASN A 123 -13.14 -16.21 -20.57
CA ASN A 123 -14.04 -16.10 -21.71
C ASN A 123 -15.04 -14.93 -21.56
N CYS A 124 -15.82 -14.90 -20.48
CA CYS A 124 -16.91 -13.91 -20.31
C CYS A 124 -16.66 -12.87 -19.20
N GLN A 125 -15.50 -12.89 -18.53
CA GLN A 125 -15.15 -11.98 -17.43
C GLN A 125 -16.04 -12.06 -16.19
N TYR A 126 -16.91 -13.07 -16.09
CA TYR A 126 -17.71 -13.31 -14.90
C TYR A 126 -16.82 -13.62 -13.69
N SER A 127 -17.18 -13.10 -12.51
CA SER A 127 -16.42 -13.33 -11.28
C SER A 127 -16.62 -14.77 -10.80
N LEU A 128 -15.53 -15.53 -10.74
CA LEU A 128 -15.48 -16.91 -10.26
C LEU A 128 -15.39 -17.01 -8.73
N LEU A 129 -15.27 -15.87 -8.04
CA LEU A 129 -15.24 -15.82 -6.57
C LEU A 129 -16.54 -16.40 -6.00
N GLY A 130 -16.39 -17.26 -4.99
CA GLY A 130 -17.49 -17.94 -4.32
C GLY A 130 -18.07 -19.16 -5.05
N LEU A 131 -17.54 -19.52 -6.23
CA LEU A 131 -17.97 -20.73 -6.94
C LEU A 131 -17.30 -21.98 -6.35
N ILE A 132 -18.01 -23.11 -6.42
CA ILE A 132 -17.50 -24.41 -5.97
C ILE A 132 -16.38 -24.86 -6.92
N VAL A 133 -15.26 -25.27 -6.33
CA VAL A 133 -14.12 -25.83 -7.05
C VAL A 133 -14.26 -27.35 -7.09
N GLU A 134 -14.28 -27.93 -8.28
CA GLU A 134 -14.34 -29.39 -8.50
C GLU A 134 -13.08 -29.85 -9.22
N ASN A 135 -12.32 -30.78 -8.64
CA ASN A 135 -11.08 -31.31 -9.22
C ASN A 135 -10.02 -30.24 -9.60
N GLY A 136 -10.00 -29.10 -8.89
CA GLY A 136 -9.08 -27.98 -9.20
C GLY A 136 -9.56 -27.07 -10.33
N GLU A 137 -10.75 -27.31 -10.87
CA GLU A 137 -11.38 -26.49 -11.90
C GLU A 137 -12.61 -25.76 -11.35
N VAL A 138 -12.96 -24.65 -11.98
CA VAL A 138 -14.21 -23.94 -11.74
C VAL A 138 -15.01 -23.80 -13.02
N LEU A 139 -16.27 -24.21 -12.99
CA LEU A 139 -17.21 -24.06 -14.09
C LEU A 139 -17.88 -22.69 -14.02
N CYS A 140 -17.71 -21.87 -15.06
CA CYS A 140 -18.39 -20.59 -15.15
C CYS A 140 -19.90 -20.79 -15.39
N PRO A 141 -20.79 -20.22 -14.56
CA PRO A 141 -22.24 -20.40 -14.71
C PRO A 141 -22.81 -19.67 -15.92
N GLU A 142 -22.14 -18.61 -16.41
CA GLU A 142 -22.63 -17.81 -17.55
C GLU A 142 -22.30 -18.44 -18.90
N CYS A 143 -21.06 -18.93 -19.08
CA CYS A 143 -20.60 -19.41 -20.40
C CYS A 143 -20.23 -20.90 -20.43
N GLY A 144 -20.28 -21.61 -19.30
CA GLY A 144 -19.91 -23.02 -19.19
C GLY A 144 -18.41 -23.31 -19.35
N HIS A 145 -17.56 -22.27 -19.45
CA HIS A 145 -16.12 -22.46 -19.57
C HIS A 145 -15.52 -22.98 -18.26
N ARG A 146 -14.72 -24.04 -18.35
CA ARG A 146 -13.97 -24.59 -17.22
C ARG A 146 -12.61 -23.90 -17.12
N THR A 147 -12.33 -23.36 -15.95
CA THR A 147 -11.08 -22.65 -15.66
C THR A 147 -10.26 -23.50 -14.71
N ASP A 148 -9.09 -23.96 -15.17
CA ASP A 148 -8.08 -24.60 -14.30
C ASP A 148 -7.41 -23.53 -13.42
N LEU A 149 -7.54 -23.69 -12.10
CA LEU A 149 -7.00 -22.75 -11.13
C LEU A 149 -5.47 -22.79 -11.08
N ALA A 150 -4.87 -23.97 -11.25
CA ALA A 150 -3.42 -24.13 -11.24
C ALA A 150 -2.78 -23.39 -12.42
N ALA A 151 -3.40 -23.46 -13.60
CA ALA A 151 -2.97 -22.73 -14.80
C ALA A 151 -3.01 -21.21 -14.60
N GLN A 152 -3.89 -20.70 -13.74
CA GLN A 152 -3.98 -19.27 -13.39
C GLN A 152 -3.14 -18.87 -12.17
N GLY A 153 -2.45 -19.82 -11.53
CA GLY A 153 -1.73 -19.57 -10.28
C GLY A 153 -2.65 -19.21 -9.11
N LEU A 154 -3.89 -19.69 -9.14
CA LEU A 154 -4.89 -19.56 -8.09
C LEU A 154 -4.98 -20.87 -7.28
N LYS A 155 -5.25 -20.75 -5.98
CA LYS A 155 -5.59 -21.90 -5.13
C LYS A 155 -7.09 -21.93 -4.90
N ALA A 156 -7.66 -23.11 -4.67
CA ALA A 156 -9.09 -23.25 -4.36
C ALA A 156 -9.51 -22.40 -3.14
N GLU A 157 -8.64 -22.33 -2.14
CA GLU A 157 -8.80 -21.49 -0.94
C GLU A 157 -8.94 -20.00 -1.27
N GLU A 158 -8.30 -19.53 -2.35
CA GLU A 158 -8.37 -18.11 -2.76
C GLU A 158 -9.72 -17.73 -3.39
N LEU A 159 -10.54 -18.72 -3.78
CA LEU A 159 -11.86 -18.49 -4.37
C LEU A 159 -13.02 -18.66 -3.39
N LEU A 160 -12.83 -19.48 -2.34
CA LEU A 160 -13.85 -19.78 -1.33
C LEU A 160 -13.72 -18.91 -0.07
N ALA A 161 -12.64 -18.13 0.02
CA ALA A 161 -12.38 -17.18 1.10
C ALA A 161 -13.41 -16.05 1.10
#